data_AF-A0A679J8E6-F1
#
_entry.id   AF-A0A679J8E6-F1
#
_cell.length_a   1.000
_cell.length_b   1.000
_cell.length_c   1.000
_cell.angle_alpha   90.00
_cell.angle_beta   90.00
_cell.angle_gamma   90.00
#
_symmetry.space_group_name_H-M   'P 1'
#
loop_
_entity.id
_entity.type
_entity.pdbx_description
1 polymer ?
#
loop_
_entity_poly.entity_id
_entity_poly.type
_entity_poly.pdbx_seq_one_letter_code
_entity_poly.pdbx_strand_id
1 'polypeptide(L)'
;MRNPLARLVQRDPAKPTLRERAATLKASAARVMHAPRLAEVKPSPVAKPGSTTDYAVLAASQSMPDLRALNQTAHLIADFCSALSQLPYAREKGELSAAGEFAERIADDALWLVDACHKEAQRRALPVGHKDRSIQLSLIAREVIENGDDEETLAFARDVASMVEARS
;
A
#
# COMPACT_ATOMS: atom_id res chain seq x y z
N MET A 1 -1.24 8.56 -64.10
CA MET A 1 -0.44 8.10 -62.94
C MET A 1 -0.81 8.94 -61.72
N ARG A 2 -1.38 8.36 -60.66
CA ARG A 2 -1.77 9.09 -59.43
C ARG A 2 -0.67 8.90 -58.37
N ASN A 3 -0.17 10.01 -57.82
CA ASN A 3 0.96 10.04 -56.88
C ASN A 3 0.52 9.59 -55.47
N PRO A 4 1.07 8.51 -54.90
CA PRO A 4 0.64 7.93 -53.62
C PRO A 4 0.96 8.80 -52.38
N LEU A 5 1.80 9.84 -52.52
CA LEU A 5 2.19 10.71 -51.40
C LEU A 5 1.08 11.69 -50.97
N ALA A 6 0.08 11.95 -51.81
CA ALA A 6 -1.01 12.88 -51.48
C ALA A 6 -1.96 12.36 -50.38
N ARG A 7 -1.96 11.04 -50.09
CA ARG A 7 -2.82 10.43 -49.05
C ARG A 7 -2.23 10.49 -47.64
N LEU A 8 -0.92 10.71 -47.49
CA LEU A 8 -0.28 10.77 -46.17
C LEU A 8 -0.46 12.13 -45.46
N VAL A 9 -1.00 13.13 -46.17
CA VAL A 9 -1.20 14.50 -45.65
C VAL A 9 -2.68 14.84 -45.47
N GLN A 10 -3.59 13.86 -45.55
CA GLN A 10 -4.96 14.07 -45.09
C GLN A 10 -4.98 14.09 -43.56
N ARG A 11 -4.68 15.27 -42.99
CA ARG A 11 -4.95 15.58 -41.59
C ARG A 11 -6.45 15.53 -41.38
N ASP A 12 -6.86 14.55 -40.59
CA ASP A 12 -8.23 14.42 -40.10
C ASP A 12 -8.54 15.65 -39.21
N PRO A 13 -9.43 16.57 -39.63
CA PRO A 13 -9.69 17.83 -38.92
C PRO A 13 -10.36 17.60 -37.56
N ALA A 14 -10.82 16.38 -37.28
CA ALA A 14 -11.40 15.99 -36.00
C ALA A 14 -10.34 15.60 -34.95
N LYS A 15 -9.07 15.41 -35.32
CA LYS A 15 -8.02 14.99 -34.38
C LYS A 15 -7.25 16.21 -33.85
N PRO A 16 -7.26 16.45 -32.53
CA PRO A 16 -6.56 17.58 -31.96
C PRO A 16 -5.07 17.50 -32.26
N THR A 17 -4.48 18.63 -32.63
CA THR A 17 -3.07 18.69 -33.01
C THR A 17 -2.18 18.34 -31.81
N LEU A 18 -0.94 17.89 -32.04
CA LEU A 18 0.00 17.60 -30.95
C LEU A 18 0.20 18.81 -30.03
N ARG A 19 0.14 20.03 -30.59
CA ARG A 19 0.23 21.28 -29.85
C ARG A 19 -0.98 21.50 -28.94
N GLU A 20 -2.18 21.19 -29.41
CA GLU A 20 -3.40 21.25 -28.59
C GLU A 20 -3.36 20.22 -27.47
N ARG A 21 -2.96 18.98 -27.75
CA ARG A 21 -2.84 17.92 -26.73
C ARG A 21 -1.82 18.29 -25.66
N ALA A 22 -0.69 18.90 -26.04
CA ALA A 22 0.31 19.40 -25.10
C ALA A 22 -0.23 20.56 -24.24
N ALA A 23 -1.01 21.47 -24.83
CA ALA A 23 -1.66 22.55 -24.09
C ALA A 23 -2.71 22.03 -23.09
N THR A 24 -3.51 21.02 -23.48
CA THR A 24 -4.47 20.38 -22.58
C THR A 24 -3.77 19.67 -21.43
N LEU A 25 -2.68 18.93 -21.71
CA LEU A 25 -1.89 18.28 -20.67
C LEU A 25 -1.29 19.30 -19.69
N LYS A 26 -0.72 20.39 -20.21
CA LYS A 26 -0.15 21.47 -19.39
C LYS A 26 -1.21 22.16 -18.53
N ALA A 27 -2.41 22.38 -19.07
CA ALA A 27 -3.53 22.94 -18.31
C ALA A 27 -4.04 21.99 -17.22
N SER A 28 -4.11 20.69 -17.49
CA SER A 28 -4.46 19.69 -16.47
C SER A 28 -3.41 19.59 -15.37
N ALA A 29 -2.11 19.62 -15.73
CA ALA A 29 -1.02 19.65 -14.75
C ALA A 29 -1.05 20.92 -13.89
N ALA A 30 -1.33 22.08 -14.50
CA ALA A 30 -1.45 23.34 -13.77
C ALA A 30 -2.61 23.31 -12.75
N ARG A 31 -3.73 22.64 -13.05
CA ARG A 31 -4.84 22.49 -12.08
C ARG A 31 -4.47 21.59 -10.90
N VAL A 32 -3.68 20.54 -11.13
CA VAL A 32 -3.19 19.68 -10.04
C VAL A 32 -2.19 20.45 -9.17
N MET A 33 -1.34 21.28 -9.77
CA MET A 33 -0.36 22.09 -9.03
C MET A 33 -0.96 23.32 -8.33
N HIS A 34 -2.09 23.84 -8.81
CA HIS A 34 -2.76 25.03 -8.26
C HIS A 34 -4.11 24.72 -7.59
N ALA A 35 -4.36 23.47 -7.18
CA ALA A 35 -5.51 23.15 -6.34
C ALA A 35 -5.53 24.09 -5.10
N PRO A 36 -6.70 24.59 -4.67
CA PRO A 36 -6.78 25.46 -3.51
C PRO A 36 -6.16 24.72 -2.32
N ARG A 37 -5.12 25.33 -1.75
CA ARG A 37 -4.50 24.91 -0.49
C ARG A 37 -5.63 24.69 0.51
N LEU A 38 -5.96 23.42 0.76
CA LEU A 38 -6.63 23.04 1.99
C LEU A 38 -5.83 23.72 3.11
N ALA A 39 -6.55 24.41 4.00
CA ALA A 39 -5.99 25.22 5.07
C ALA A 39 -4.69 24.61 5.60
N GLU A 40 -3.65 25.43 5.74
CA GLU A 40 -2.36 25.02 6.31
C GLU A 40 -2.61 24.26 7.62
N VAL A 41 -2.64 22.93 7.52
CA VAL A 41 -2.26 22.06 8.61
C VAL A 41 -0.82 22.47 8.83
N LYS A 42 -0.57 23.24 9.90
CA LYS A 42 0.79 23.44 10.41
C LYS A 42 1.49 22.09 10.26
N PRO A 43 2.65 21.99 9.59
CA PRO A 43 3.39 20.75 9.62
C PRO A 43 3.64 20.50 11.10
N SER A 44 2.85 19.59 11.68
CA SER A 44 3.21 18.93 12.92
C SER A 44 4.64 18.46 12.67
N PRO A 45 5.57 18.69 13.61
CA PRO A 45 6.97 18.36 13.39
C PRO A 45 6.98 16.94 12.81
N VAL A 46 7.52 16.81 11.59
CA VAL A 46 7.62 15.53 10.90
C VAL A 46 8.18 14.58 11.93
N ALA A 47 7.31 13.74 12.48
CA ALA A 47 7.74 12.68 13.37
C ALA A 47 8.78 11.94 12.53
N LYS A 48 9.97 11.74 13.11
CA LYS A 48 10.99 10.96 12.43
C LYS A 48 10.30 9.67 11.95
N PRO A 49 10.27 9.38 10.64
CA PRO A 49 9.86 8.05 10.21
C PRO A 49 10.81 7.08 10.91
N GLY A 50 10.26 6.23 11.77
CA GLY A 50 11.04 5.41 12.72
C GLY A 50 10.55 5.42 14.17
N SER A 51 9.53 6.21 14.53
CA SER A 51 8.79 5.97 15.78
C SER A 51 7.83 4.78 15.56
N THR A 52 8.25 3.57 15.91
CA THR A 52 7.38 2.37 15.92
C THR A 52 6.07 2.60 16.68
N THR A 53 6.07 3.55 17.63
CA THR A 53 4.91 4.02 18.38
C THR A 53 3.81 4.61 17.49
N ASP A 54 4.17 5.27 16.37
CA ASP A 54 3.19 5.96 15.52
C ASP A 54 2.32 4.96 14.74
N TYR A 55 2.91 3.84 14.30
CA TYR A 55 2.16 2.77 13.63
C TYR A 55 1.25 2.01 14.59
N ALA A 56 1.68 1.79 15.84
CA ALA A 56 0.85 1.15 16.85
C ALA A 56 -0.39 1.99 17.18
N VAL A 57 -0.24 3.31 17.30
CA VAL A 57 -1.36 4.25 17.51
C VAL A 57 -2.28 4.28 16.28
N LEU A 58 -1.71 4.32 15.08
CA LEU A 58 -2.48 4.28 13.84
C LEU A 58 -3.33 3.00 13.77
N ALA A 59 -2.73 1.83 13.95
CA ALA A 59 -3.42 0.54 13.94
C ALA A 59 -4.54 0.48 15.01
N ALA A 60 -4.24 0.91 16.24
CA ALA A 60 -5.21 0.91 17.35
C ALA A 60 -6.46 1.76 17.07
N SER A 61 -6.33 2.81 16.25
CA SER A 61 -7.44 3.69 15.90
C SER A 61 -8.38 3.15 14.80
N GLN A 62 -8.05 2.03 14.14
CA GLN A 62 -8.81 1.52 12.99
C GLN A 62 -9.93 0.55 13.38
N SER A 63 -11.00 0.47 12.57
CA SER A 63 -11.96 -0.64 12.65
C SER A 63 -11.31 -1.95 12.14
N MET A 64 -11.89 -3.13 12.41
CA MET A 64 -11.34 -4.39 11.88
C MET A 64 -11.26 -4.42 10.33
N PRO A 65 -12.31 -4.01 9.58
CA PRO A 65 -12.21 -3.86 8.13
C PRO A 65 -11.10 -2.91 7.67
N ASP A 66 -10.96 -1.77 8.33
CA ASP A 66 -9.93 -0.77 7.97
C ASP A 66 -8.52 -1.28 8.31
N LEU A 67 -8.38 -1.99 9.43
CA LEU A 67 -7.13 -2.64 9.84
C LEU A 67 -6.69 -3.67 8.80
N ARG A 68 -7.63 -4.43 8.23
CA ARG A 68 -7.36 -5.34 7.12
C ARG A 68 -6.93 -4.61 5.85
N ALA A 69 -7.66 -3.56 5.47
CA ALA A 69 -7.31 -2.77 4.29
C ALA A 69 -5.92 -2.14 4.43
N LEU A 70 -5.59 -1.66 5.63
CA LEU A 70 -4.30 -1.09 5.98
C LEU A 70 -3.18 -2.13 5.87
N ASN A 71 -3.35 -3.31 6.49
CA ASN A 71 -2.39 -4.41 6.42
C ASN A 71 -2.14 -4.86 4.96
N GLN A 72 -3.20 -5.03 4.16
CA GLN A 72 -3.09 -5.42 2.75
C GLN A 72 -2.35 -4.36 1.93
N THR A 73 -2.64 -3.07 2.18
CA THR A 73 -1.98 -1.96 1.49
C THR A 73 -0.50 -1.88 1.89
N ALA A 74 -0.18 -2.09 3.16
CA ALA A 74 1.17 -2.09 3.67
C ALA A 74 2.00 -3.23 3.06
N HIS A 75 1.46 -4.45 2.97
CA HIS A 75 2.11 -5.56 2.26
C HIS A 75 2.38 -5.22 0.79
N LEU A 76 1.40 -4.66 0.08
CA LEU A 76 1.57 -4.28 -1.33
C LEU A 76 2.69 -3.24 -1.50
N ILE A 77 2.75 -2.25 -0.61
CA ILE A 77 3.82 -1.24 -0.62
C ILE A 77 5.17 -1.89 -0.33
N ALA A 78 5.25 -2.77 0.67
CA ALA A 78 6.48 -3.47 1.02
C ALA A 78 7.02 -4.29 -0.17
N ASP A 79 6.17 -5.10 -0.79
CA ASP A 79 6.53 -5.94 -1.94
C ASP A 79 6.96 -5.07 -3.14
N PHE A 80 6.20 -4.01 -3.44
CA PHE A 80 6.51 -3.11 -4.54
C PHE A 80 7.83 -2.38 -4.33
N CYS A 81 8.06 -1.81 -3.15
CA CYS A 81 9.28 -1.10 -2.81
C CYS A 81 10.49 -2.03 -2.73
N SER A 82 10.32 -3.25 -2.20
CA SER A 82 11.34 -4.29 -2.23
C SER A 82 11.71 -4.66 -3.68
N ALA A 83 10.72 -4.82 -4.57
CA ALA A 83 10.99 -5.07 -5.99
C ALA A 83 11.73 -3.89 -6.65
N LEU A 84 11.36 -2.64 -6.31
CA LEU A 84 12.03 -1.45 -6.82
C LEU A 84 13.51 -1.39 -6.39
N SER A 85 13.84 -1.78 -5.15
CA SER A 85 15.24 -1.76 -4.68
C SER A 85 16.14 -2.78 -5.39
N GLN A 86 15.55 -3.79 -6.04
CA GLN A 86 16.30 -4.76 -6.85
C GLN A 86 16.54 -4.30 -8.30
N LEU A 87 15.98 -3.17 -8.73
CA LEU A 87 16.15 -2.71 -10.11
C LEU A 87 17.57 -2.17 -10.35
N PRO A 88 18.11 -2.27 -11.59
CA PRO A 88 19.49 -1.88 -11.87
C PRO A 88 19.84 -0.42 -11.52
N TYR A 89 18.88 0.50 -11.57
CA TYR A 89 19.10 1.91 -11.23
C TYR A 89 19.01 2.19 -9.71
N ALA A 90 18.45 1.26 -8.95
CA ALA A 90 18.46 1.31 -7.49
C ALA A 90 19.81 0.87 -6.91
N ARG A 91 20.73 0.39 -7.77
CA ARG A 91 22.10 0.00 -7.39
C ARG A 91 23.12 0.77 -8.20
N GLU A 92 24.09 1.39 -7.53
CA GLU A 92 25.25 2.01 -8.15
C GLU A 92 26.52 1.32 -7.65
N LYS A 93 27.31 0.75 -8.57
CA LYS A 93 28.56 0.01 -8.24
C LYS A 93 28.38 -1.14 -7.24
N GLY A 94 27.19 -1.73 -7.18
CA GLY A 94 26.87 -2.84 -6.27
C GLY A 94 26.29 -2.39 -4.92
N GLU A 95 26.37 -1.11 -4.59
CA GLU A 95 25.74 -0.51 -3.41
C GLU A 95 24.37 0.05 -3.77
N LEU A 96 23.51 0.28 -2.78
CA LEU A 96 22.23 0.94 -3.00
C LEU A 96 22.46 2.40 -3.38
N SER A 97 21.83 2.84 -4.44
CA SER A 97 21.73 4.28 -4.73
C SER A 97 20.75 4.92 -3.73
N ALA A 98 20.72 6.25 -3.64
CA ALA A 98 19.76 6.95 -2.80
C ALA A 98 18.29 6.57 -3.10
N ALA A 99 17.99 6.20 -4.35
CA ALA A 99 16.66 5.70 -4.73
C ALA A 99 16.40 4.28 -4.19
N GLY A 100 17.43 3.42 -4.20
CA GLY A 100 17.37 2.09 -3.60
C GLY A 100 17.21 2.15 -2.08
N GLU A 101 18.00 2.96 -1.39
CA GLU A 101 17.89 3.19 0.06
C GLU A 101 16.51 3.73 0.44
N PHE A 102 15.98 4.65 -0.37
CA PHE A 102 14.63 5.16 -0.17
C PHE A 102 13.58 4.05 -0.29
N ALA A 103 13.68 3.21 -1.33
CA ALA A 103 12.77 2.10 -1.54
C ALA A 103 12.84 1.06 -0.41
N GLU A 104 14.05 0.68 0.02
CA GLU A 104 14.20 -0.25 1.16
C GLU A 104 13.61 0.32 2.45
N ARG A 105 13.88 1.59 2.76
CA ARG A 105 13.30 2.22 3.96
C ARG A 105 11.78 2.23 3.93
N ILE A 106 11.15 2.53 2.79
CA ILE A 106 9.68 2.48 2.68
C ILE A 106 9.16 1.05 2.81
N ALA A 107 9.89 0.05 2.29
CA ALA A 107 9.52 -1.34 2.48
C ALA A 107 9.57 -1.74 3.96
N ASP A 108 10.63 -1.35 4.67
CA ASP A 108 10.78 -1.61 6.11
C ASP A 108 9.68 -0.92 6.92
N ASP A 109 9.42 0.37 6.67
CA ASP A 109 8.34 1.12 7.34
C ASP A 109 6.96 0.47 7.12
N ALA A 110 6.72 -0.05 5.92
CA ALA A 110 5.49 -0.77 5.61
C ALA A 110 5.39 -2.11 6.35
N LEU A 111 6.50 -2.84 6.50
CA LEU A 111 6.53 -4.07 7.30
C LEU A 111 6.33 -3.79 8.80
N TRP A 112 6.85 -2.69 9.33
CA TRP A 112 6.54 -2.25 10.70
C TRP A 112 5.04 -1.96 10.89
N LEU A 113 4.39 -1.38 9.88
CA LEU A 113 2.94 -1.18 9.91
C LEU A 113 2.15 -2.48 9.85
N VAL A 114 2.61 -3.48 9.08
CA VAL A 114 2.03 -4.84 9.07
C VAL A 114 2.09 -5.46 10.46
N ASP A 115 3.26 -5.45 11.09
CA ASP A 115 3.47 -5.97 12.46
C ASP A 115 2.57 -5.24 13.47
N ALA A 116 2.45 -3.91 13.38
CA ALA A 116 1.53 -3.15 14.21
C ALA A 116 0.07 -3.58 14.02
N CYS A 117 -0.35 -3.88 12.79
CA CYS A 117 -1.69 -4.39 12.51
C CYS A 117 -1.93 -5.78 13.10
N HIS A 118 -0.95 -6.67 13.04
CA HIS A 118 -1.06 -8.01 13.64
C HIS A 118 -1.14 -7.94 15.17
N LYS A 119 -0.25 -7.18 15.81
CA LYS A 119 -0.26 -6.97 17.26
C LYS A 119 -1.55 -6.32 17.73
N GLU A 120 -2.13 -5.42 16.94
CA GLU A 120 -3.43 -4.85 17.25
C GLU A 120 -4.56 -5.88 17.09
N ALA A 121 -4.54 -6.68 16.03
CA ALA A 121 -5.50 -7.75 15.84
C ALA A 121 -5.45 -8.78 16.99
N GLN A 122 -4.25 -9.17 17.44
CA GLN A 122 -4.06 -10.07 18.59
C GLN A 122 -4.55 -9.45 19.91
N ARG A 123 -4.32 -8.14 20.12
CA ARG A 123 -4.72 -7.44 21.36
C ARG A 123 -6.23 -7.28 21.51
N ARG A 124 -6.99 -7.23 20.41
CA ARG A 124 -8.44 -7.07 20.46
C ARG A 124 -9.09 -8.32 21.04
N ALA A 125 -9.91 -8.13 22.07
CA ALA A 125 -10.80 -9.18 22.57
C ALA A 125 -11.62 -9.74 21.40
N LEU A 126 -11.82 -11.07 21.39
CA LEU A 126 -12.55 -11.80 20.33
C LEU A 126 -13.79 -11.02 19.88
N PRO A 127 -13.83 -10.53 18.62
CA PRO A 127 -14.92 -9.73 18.13
C PRO A 127 -16.23 -10.51 18.22
N VAL A 128 -17.26 -9.88 18.79
CA VAL A 128 -18.60 -10.47 18.95
C VAL A 128 -19.22 -10.80 17.58
N GLY A 129 -18.84 -10.06 16.54
CA GLY A 129 -19.31 -10.27 15.17
C GLY A 129 -18.47 -11.29 14.39
N HIS A 130 -19.14 -12.26 13.77
CA HIS A 130 -18.49 -13.28 12.91
C HIS A 130 -17.58 -12.66 11.83
N LYS A 131 -17.99 -11.55 11.21
CA LYS A 131 -17.21 -10.88 10.16
C LYS A 131 -15.88 -10.35 10.70
N ASP A 132 -15.90 -9.71 11.85
CA ASP A 132 -14.71 -9.13 12.47
C ASP A 132 -13.79 -10.22 13.02
N ARG A 133 -14.35 -11.31 13.57
CA ARG A 133 -13.59 -12.49 13.98
C ARG A 133 -12.89 -13.15 12.79
N SER A 134 -13.57 -13.30 11.65
CA SER A 134 -12.95 -13.81 10.43
C SER A 134 -11.81 -12.91 9.93
N ILE A 135 -11.98 -11.59 10.01
CA ILE A 135 -10.91 -10.64 9.66
C ILE A 135 -9.72 -10.78 10.61
N GLN A 136 -9.97 -10.85 11.92
CA GLN A 136 -8.93 -11.02 12.94
C GLN A 136 -8.10 -12.29 12.67
N LEU A 137 -8.77 -13.44 12.48
CA LEU A 137 -8.09 -14.70 12.18
C LEU A 137 -7.28 -14.60 10.88
N SER A 138 -7.81 -13.92 9.85
CA SER A 138 -7.06 -13.73 8.59
C SER A 138 -5.81 -12.87 8.74
N LEU A 139 -5.80 -11.90 9.66
CA LEU A 139 -4.65 -11.04 9.92
C LEU A 139 -3.53 -11.79 10.63
N ILE A 140 -3.86 -12.68 11.57
CA ILE A 140 -2.85 -13.38 12.38
C ILE A 140 -2.43 -14.73 11.77
N ALA A 141 -3.21 -15.28 10.83
CA ALA A 141 -3.00 -16.63 10.27
C ALA A 141 -1.56 -16.86 9.78
N ARG A 142 -1.01 -15.91 9.03
CA ARG A 142 0.32 -16.06 8.45
C ARG A 142 1.39 -16.13 9.53
N GLU A 143 1.33 -15.22 10.50
CA GLU A 143 2.30 -15.14 11.60
C GLU A 143 2.30 -16.41 12.46
N VAL A 144 1.10 -16.90 12.78
CA VAL A 144 0.95 -18.15 13.56
C VAL A 144 1.44 -19.36 12.78
N ILE A 145 1.22 -19.43 11.47
CA ILE A 145 1.68 -20.57 10.65
C ILE A 145 3.20 -20.52 10.41
N GLU A 146 3.77 -19.34 10.21
CA GLU A 146 5.19 -19.16 9.87
C GLU A 146 6.13 -19.17 11.08
N ASN A 147 5.62 -18.97 12.30
CA ASN A 147 6.47 -18.93 13.51
C ASN A 147 6.99 -20.31 13.96
N GLY A 148 6.39 -21.40 13.46
CA GLY A 148 6.79 -22.78 13.78
C GLY A 148 6.42 -23.24 15.19
N ASP A 149 5.53 -22.54 15.90
CA ASP A 149 4.99 -22.94 17.19
C ASP A 149 3.75 -23.83 16.99
N ASP A 150 3.94 -25.13 17.23
CA ASP A 150 2.88 -26.13 17.10
C ASP A 150 1.71 -25.88 18.06
N GLU A 151 1.98 -25.34 19.25
CA GLU A 151 0.97 -25.09 20.28
C GLU A 151 0.09 -23.89 19.89
N GLU A 152 0.72 -22.82 19.41
CA GLU A 152 0.02 -21.65 18.87
C GLU A 152 -0.78 -21.99 17.61
N THR A 153 -0.20 -22.79 16.71
CA THR A 153 -0.87 -23.28 15.50
C THR A 153 -2.10 -24.12 15.84
N LEU A 154 -2.02 -25.00 16.85
CA LEU A 154 -3.15 -25.78 17.32
C LEU A 154 -4.24 -24.92 17.97
N ALA A 155 -3.86 -23.91 18.75
CA ALA A 155 -4.82 -22.96 19.33
C ALA A 155 -5.57 -22.19 18.22
N PHE A 156 -4.85 -21.70 17.22
CA PHE A 156 -5.43 -21.03 16.05
C PHE A 156 -6.36 -21.96 15.26
N ALA A 157 -5.98 -23.23 15.05
CA ALA A 157 -6.82 -24.20 14.35
C ALA A 157 -8.15 -24.45 15.09
N ARG A 158 -8.13 -24.49 16.43
CA ARG A 158 -9.36 -24.59 17.25
C ARG A 158 -10.23 -23.34 17.11
N ASP A 159 -9.64 -22.16 17.08
CA ASP A 159 -10.38 -20.91 16.88
C ASP A 159 -11.05 -20.87 15.51
N VAL A 160 -10.35 -21.28 14.46
CA VAL A 160 -10.91 -21.40 13.11
C VAL A 160 -12.04 -22.43 13.07
N ALA A 161 -11.88 -23.60 13.69
CA ALA A 161 -12.92 -24.63 13.75
C ALA A 161 -14.19 -24.11 14.45
N SER A 162 -14.04 -23.47 15.61
CA SER A 162 -15.17 -22.90 16.36
C SER A 162 -15.91 -21.80 15.58
N MET A 163 -15.21 -21.04 14.73
CA MET A 163 -15.83 -20.04 13.86
C MET A 163 -16.66 -20.69 12.75
N VAL A 164 -16.18 -21.79 12.17
CA VAL A 164 -16.90 -22.53 11.11
C VAL A 164 -18.16 -23.19 11.68
N GLU A 165 -18.09 -23.78 12.87
CA GLU A 165 -19.23 -24.39 13.56
C GLU A 165 -20.31 -23.36 13.94
N ALA A 166 -19.91 -22.14 14.31
CA ALA A 166 -20.87 -21.06 14.60
C ALA A 166 -21.63 -20.55 13.35
N ARG A 167 -21.28 -21.03 12.16
CA ARG A 167 -21.90 -20.65 10.87
C ARG A 167 -22.90 -21.70 10.35
N SER A 168 -22.81 -22.95 10.83
CA SER A 168 -23.71 -24.07 10.50
C SER A 168 -24.96 -24.09 11.37
#